data_AF-A0A4R8SCM3-F1
#
_entry.id   AF-A0A4R8SCM3-F1
#
_cell.length_a   1.000
_cell.length_b   1.000
_cell.length_c   1.000
_cell.angle_alpha   90.00
_cell.angle_beta   90.00
_cell.angle_gamma   90.00
#
_symmetry.space_group_name_H-M   'P 1'
#
loop_
_entity.id
_entity.type
_entity.pdbx_description
1 polymer ?
#
loop_
_entity_poly.entity_id
_entity_poly.type
_entity_poly.pdbx_seq_one_letter_code
_entity_poly.pdbx_strand_id
1 'polypeptide(L)'
;MLEHGIETGIIKRLPHGEYIELHQPLAGVDEHGHAIPLEYQGAAVPQRMNKLGSAGAPGTGSFLFADPADEQAALVEAEQEAHHAELAVLRGRSR
;
A
#
# COMPACT_ATOMS: atom_id res chain seq x y z
N MET A 1 -1.50 -10.78 11.78
CA MET A 1 -1.18 -9.54 11.04
C MET A 1 0.30 -9.46 10.64
N LEU A 2 1.28 -9.36 11.54
CA LEU A 2 2.71 -9.35 11.14
C LEU A 2 3.20 -10.67 10.52
N GLU A 3 2.51 -11.77 10.80
CA GLU A 3 2.81 -13.11 10.27
C GLU A 3 2.15 -13.42 8.91
N HIS A 4 1.14 -12.65 8.51
CA HIS A 4 0.30 -12.99 7.34
C HIS A 4 0.07 -11.80 6.40
N GLY A 5 0.08 -10.58 6.92
CA GLY A 5 -0.21 -9.35 6.19
C GLY A 5 -1.44 -8.61 6.71
N ILE A 6 -1.78 -7.56 5.97
CA ILE A 6 -3.00 -6.76 6.16
C ILE A 6 -4.14 -7.41 5.39
N GLU A 7 -5.28 -7.58 6.06
CA GLU A 7 -6.52 -8.04 5.45
C GLU A 7 -6.96 -7.09 4.34
N THR A 8 -7.13 -7.61 3.12
CA THR A 8 -7.58 -6.79 1.98
C THR A 8 -9.11 -6.72 1.88
N GLY A 9 -9.83 -7.64 2.53
CA GLY A 9 -11.26 -7.84 2.34
C GLY A 9 -11.63 -8.47 0.99
N ILE A 10 -10.65 -8.84 0.15
CA ILE A 10 -10.89 -9.52 -1.12
C ILE A 10 -10.97 -11.02 -0.84
N ILE A 11 -12.14 -11.61 -1.12
CA ILE A 11 -12.37 -13.04 -1.02
C ILE A 11 -12.26 -13.67 -2.41
N LYS A 12 -11.38 -14.67 -2.54
CA LYS A 12 -11.17 -15.43 -3.78
C LYS A 12 -11.61 -16.88 -3.58
N ARG A 13 -12.44 -17.37 -4.50
CA ARG A 13 -12.74 -18.81 -4.59
C ARG A 13 -11.68 -19.50 -5.44
N LEU A 14 -11.07 -20.55 -4.90
CA LEU A 14 -10.09 -21.38 -5.58
C LEU A 14 -10.79 -22.37 -6.52
N PRO A 15 -10.09 -22.91 -7.54
CA PRO A 15 -10.67 -23.86 -8.50
C PRO A 15 -11.31 -25.10 -7.84
N HIS A 16 -10.80 -25.52 -6.69
CA HIS A 16 -11.30 -26.65 -5.90
C HIS A 16 -12.41 -26.28 -4.89
N GLY A 17 -12.89 -25.03 -4.91
CA GLY A 17 -14.09 -24.60 -4.16
C GLY A 17 -13.82 -23.96 -2.80
N GLU A 18 -12.57 -23.95 -2.31
CA GLU A 18 -12.19 -23.24 -1.09
C GLU A 18 -12.25 -21.72 -1.27
N TYR A 19 -12.57 -21.00 -0.20
CA TYR A 19 -12.53 -19.54 -0.17
C TYR A 19 -11.33 -19.10 0.66
N ILE A 20 -10.53 -18.19 0.09
CA ILE A 20 -9.41 -17.56 0.78
C ILE A 20 -9.62 -16.05 0.84
N GLU A 21 -9.16 -15.44 1.93
CA GLU A 21 -8.97 -14.00 1.98
C GLU A 21 -7.55 -13.67 1.50
N LEU A 22 -7.45 -12.71 0.58
CA LEU A 22 -6.15 -12.22 0.14
C LEU A 22 -5.61 -11.24 1.19
N HIS A 23 -4.39 -11.47 1.66
CA HIS A 23 -3.68 -10.58 2.58
C HIS A 23 -2.53 -9.89 1.85
N GLN A 24 -2.22 -8.64 2.22
CA GLN A 24 -1.08 -7.87 1.72
C GLN A 24 0.08 -7.97 2.72
N PRO A 25 1.15 -8.72 2.42
CA PRO A 25 2.32 -8.81 3.31
C PRO A 25 3.05 -7.48 3.43
N LEU A 26 3.58 -7.19 4.61
CA LEU A 26 4.33 -5.96 4.90
C LEU A 26 5.82 -6.06 4.52
N ALA A 27 6.40 -7.26 4.55
CA ALA A 27 7.80 -7.51 4.22
C ALA A 27 8.00 -8.22 2.86
N GLY A 28 6.94 -8.34 2.06
CA GLY A 28 6.94 -9.17 0.86
C GLY A 28 6.67 -10.65 1.15
N VAL A 29 7.03 -11.50 0.20
CA VAL A 29 6.80 -12.95 0.25
C VAL A 29 8.10 -13.73 0.06
N ASP A 30 8.14 -14.94 0.60
CA ASP A 30 9.22 -15.90 0.36
C ASP A 30 9.09 -16.57 -1.03
N GLU A 31 9.99 -17.51 -1.33
CA GLU A 31 10.00 -18.27 -2.59
C GLU A 31 8.75 -19.13 -2.81
N HIS A 32 8.02 -19.44 -1.74
CA HIS A 32 6.78 -20.22 -1.78
C HIS A 32 5.52 -19.34 -1.82
N GLY A 33 5.68 -18.01 -1.76
CA GLY A 33 4.59 -17.05 -1.75
C GLY A 33 3.98 -16.82 -0.37
N HIS A 34 4.60 -17.32 0.71
CA HIS A 34 4.16 -17.02 2.08
C HIS A 34 4.68 -15.67 2.54
N ALA A 35 3.90 -14.98 3.38
CA ALA A 35 4.32 -13.72 3.97
C ALA A 35 5.57 -13.91 4.84
N ILE A 36 6.58 -13.06 4.63
CA ILE A 36 7.76 -13.02 5.51
C ILE A 36 7.34 -12.40 6.84
N PRO A 37 7.46 -13.11 7.98
CA PRO A 37 7.03 -12.59 9.27
C PRO A 37 7.95 -11.46 9.73
N LEU A 38 7.35 -10.42 10.30
CA LEU A 38 8.08 -9.31 10.92
C LEU A 38 8.04 -9.39 12.44
N GLU A 39 9.18 -9.15 13.08
CA GLU A 39 9.24 -8.93 14.52
C GLU A 39 8.61 -7.58 14.88
N TYR A 40 7.84 -7.55 15.96
CA TYR A 40 7.21 -6.32 16.42
C TYR A 40 8.24 -5.39 17.07
N GLN A 41 8.38 -4.18 16.53
CA GLN A 41 9.36 -3.18 16.98
C GLN A 41 8.74 -2.01 17.77
N GLY A 42 7.50 -2.14 18.26
CA GLY A 42 6.83 -1.08 19.05
C GLY A 42 6.18 0.05 18.24
N ALA A 43 6.30 0.03 16.90
CA ALA A 43 5.65 1.00 16.01
C ALA A 43 4.18 0.63 15.75
N ALA A 44 3.32 1.64 15.53
CA ALA A 44 1.95 1.41 15.12
C ALA A 44 1.90 0.72 13.75
N VAL A 45 1.20 -0.43 13.69
CA VAL A 45 1.09 -1.22 12.45
C VAL A 45 -0.25 -0.93 11.77
N PRO A 46 -0.28 -0.54 10.48
CA PRO A 46 -1.51 -0.17 9.79
C PRO A 46 -2.41 -1.38 9.51
N GLN A 47 -3.59 -1.45 10.10
CA GLN A 47 -4.48 -2.63 10.00
C GLN A 47 -5.38 -2.67 8.74
N ARG A 48 -5.40 -1.59 7.95
CA ARG A 48 -6.33 -1.45 6.81
C ARG A 48 -5.59 -0.99 5.55
N MET A 49 -6.03 -1.49 4.39
CA MET A 49 -5.43 -1.18 3.09
C MET A 49 -5.43 0.31 2.72
N ASN A 50 -6.44 1.07 3.16
CA ASN A 50 -6.51 2.51 2.89
C ASN A 50 -5.39 3.31 3.57
N LYS A 51 -4.80 2.79 4.65
CA LYS A 51 -3.63 3.39 5.30
C LYS A 51 -2.31 3.08 4.60
N LEU A 52 -2.32 2.17 3.61
CA LEU A 52 -1.18 1.89 2.74
C LEU A 52 -1.17 2.72 1.44
N GLY A 53 -2.14 3.63 1.25
CA GLY A 53 -2.27 4.41 0.02
C GLY A 53 -2.90 3.65 -1.15
N SER A 54 -3.36 2.40 -0.94
CA SER A 54 -3.92 1.54 -2.01
C SER A 54 -5.20 2.07 -2.67
N ALA A 55 -5.87 3.04 -2.04
CA ALA A 55 -7.08 3.67 -2.57
C ALA A 55 -6.79 4.74 -3.64
N GLY A 56 -5.53 5.12 -3.83
CA GLY A 56 -5.15 6.24 -4.71
C GLY A 56 -5.50 7.61 -4.12
N ALA A 57 -5.32 8.64 -4.94
CA ALA A 57 -5.71 10.01 -4.63
C ALA A 57 -6.94 10.42 -5.46
N PRO A 58 -7.85 11.26 -4.92
CA PRO A 58 -8.84 11.92 -5.75
C PRO A 58 -8.13 12.81 -6.79
N GLY A 59 -8.73 13.00 -7.96
CA GLY A 59 -8.19 13.92 -8.98
C GLY A 59 -8.03 15.34 -8.43
N THR A 60 -7.06 16.08 -8.96
CA THR A 60 -6.77 17.44 -8.47
C THR A 60 -7.75 18.47 -9.04
N GLY A 61 -7.85 19.59 -8.31
CA GLY A 61 -8.65 20.75 -8.69
C GLY A 61 -9.48 21.29 -7.54
N SER A 62 -10.49 22.07 -7.90
CA SER A 62 -11.48 22.57 -6.95
C SER A 62 -12.47 21.47 -6.56
N PHE A 63 -13.25 21.73 -5.50
CA PHE A 63 -14.33 20.85 -5.09
C PHE A 63 -15.38 20.59 -6.20
N LEU A 64 -15.56 21.54 -7.11
CA LEU A 64 -16.58 21.47 -8.17
C LEU A 64 -16.02 21.32 -9.59
N PHE A 65 -14.74 21.62 -9.79
CA PHE A 65 -14.13 21.69 -11.13
C PHE A 65 -12.75 21.05 -11.09
N ALA A 66 -12.52 20.11 -12.01
CA ALA A 66 -11.24 19.43 -12.15
C ALA A 66 -10.21 20.30 -12.88
N ASP A 67 -8.93 20.09 -12.59
CA ASP A 67 -7.84 20.72 -13.35
C ASP A 67 -7.72 20.12 -14.77
N PRO A 68 -7.01 20.76 -15.70
CA PRO A 68 -6.61 20.16 -16.96
C PRO A 68 -5.85 18.83 -16.76
N ALA A 69 -6.08 17.85 -17.63
CA ALA A 69 -5.56 16.49 -17.44
C ALA A 69 -4.02 16.39 -17.43
N ASP A 70 -3.36 17.27 -18.18
CA ASP A 70 -1.89 17.40 -18.20
C ASP A 70 -1.34 17.96 -16.88
N GLU A 71 -2.02 18.95 -16.30
CA GLU A 71 -1.69 19.48 -14.98
C GLU A 71 -1.91 18.43 -13.88
N GLN A 72 -3.05 17.73 -13.90
CA GLN A 72 -3.32 16.63 -12.96
C GLN A 72 -2.22 15.56 -13.01
N ALA A 73 -1.81 15.15 -14.21
CA ALA A 73 -0.78 14.12 -14.39
C ALA A 73 0.57 14.58 -13.80
N ALA A 74 0.97 15.82 -14.08
CA ALA A 74 2.22 16.39 -13.57
C ALA A 74 2.21 16.49 -12.03
N LEU A 75 1.08 16.87 -11.44
CA LEU A 75 0.93 16.96 -9.97
C LEU A 75 1.01 15.58 -9.30
N VAL A 76 0.33 14.58 -9.86
CA VAL A 76 0.37 13.20 -9.34
C VAL A 76 1.79 12.63 -9.41
N GLU A 77 2.50 12.85 -10.51
CA GLU A 77 3.89 12.41 -10.65
C GLU A 77 4.80 13.10 -9.61
N ALA A 78 4.70 14.42 -9.47
CA ALA A 78 5.48 15.17 -8.49
C ALA A 78 5.21 14.74 -7.03
N GLU A 79 3.96 14.45 -6.68
CA GLU A 79 3.60 13.96 -5.34
C GLU A 79 4.16 12.55 -5.07
N GLN A 80 4.08 11.66 -6.07
CA GLN A 80 4.66 10.32 -5.97
C GLN A 80 6.19 10.37 -5.81
N GLU A 81 6.87 11.21 -6.57
CA GLU A 81 8.31 11.42 -6.47
C GLU A 81 8.71 11.97 -5.09
N ALA A 82 8.00 12.98 -4.59
CA ALA A 82 8.25 13.56 -3.27
C ALA A 82 8.06 12.52 -2.15
N HIS A 83 6.98 11.74 -2.20
CA HIS A 83 6.72 10.68 -1.23
C HIS A 83 7.80 9.58 -1.27
N HIS A 84 8.23 9.17 -2.46
CA HIS A 84 9.33 8.20 -2.60
C HIS A 84 10.66 8.75 -2.06
N ALA A 85 10.95 10.02 -2.30
CA ALA A 85 12.14 10.68 -1.78
C ALA A 85 12.13 10.74 -0.24
N GLU A 86 11.00 11.10 0.37
CA GLU A 86 10.84 11.10 1.83
C GLU A 86 11.09 9.70 2.43
N LEU A 87 10.47 8.67 1.86
CA LEU A 87 10.67 7.29 2.29
C LEU A 87 12.12 6.83 2.15
N ALA A 88 12.80 7.23 1.07
CA ALA A 88 14.22 6.91 0.87
C ALA A 88 15.10 7.55 1.95
N VAL A 89 14.83 8.81 2.32
CA VAL A 89 15.53 9.50 3.41
C VAL A 89 15.30 8.80 4.74
N LEU A 90 14.05 8.46 5.08
CA LEU A 90 13.73 7.75 6.32
C LEU A 90 14.43 6.38 6.38
N ARG A 91 14.41 5.62 5.29
CA ARG A 91 15.11 4.33 5.18
C ARG A 91 16.63 4.45 5.31
N GLY A 92 17.22 5.53 4.78
CA GLY A 92 18.65 5.80 4.90
C GLY A 92 19.08 6.15 6.32
N ARG A 93 18.20 6.79 7.11
CA ARG A 93 18.47 7.17 8.51
C ARG A 93 18.31 6.02 9.51
N SER A 94 17.53 5.01 9.16
CA SER A 94 17.25 3.84 10.01
C SER A 94 18.26 2.70 9.84
N ARG A 95 19.34 2.91 9.07
CA ARG A 95 20.51 2.02 9.02
C ARG A 95 21.61 2.55 9.92
#